data_AF-A0AAD9JGP1-F1
#
_entry.id   AF-A0AAD9JGP1-F1
#
_cell.length_a   1.000
_cell.length_b   1.000
_cell.length_c   1.000
_cell.angle_alpha   90.00
_cell.angle_beta   90.00
_cell.angle_gamma   90.00
#
_symmetry.space_group_name_H-M   'P 1'
#
loop_
_entity.id
_entity.type
_entity.pdbx_description
1 polymer ?
#
loop_
_entity_poly.entity_id
_entity_poly.type
_entity_poly.pdbx_seq_one_letter_code
_entity_poly.pdbx_strand_id
1 'polypeptide(L)' 'MLGRKLKSRLDLVRPYIASRVLSNQNQQKYYHDRHTKSRTIDIDDTVHVRKFAKGPNWLSG' A
#
# COMPACT_ATOMS: atom_id res chain seq x y z
N MET A 1 18.85 -20.68 -21.81
CA MET A 1 19.52 -19.45 -21.33
C MET A 1 18.75 -18.90 -20.14
N LEU A 2 19.40 -18.69 -18.99
CA LEU A 2 18.78 -18.16 -17.78
C LEU A 2 18.78 -16.62 -17.86
N GLY A 3 17.63 -16.00 -18.15
CA GLY A 3 17.44 -14.56 -18.35
C GLY A 3 17.59 -13.69 -17.09
N ARG A 4 18.65 -13.88 -16.31
CA ARG A 4 18.93 -13.06 -15.12
C ARG A 4 19.74 -11.83 -15.51
N LYS A 5 19.21 -10.64 -15.18
CA LYS A 5 19.92 -9.36 -15.33
C LYS A 5 21.13 -9.31 -14.39
N LEU A 6 22.29 -8.91 -14.91
CA LEU A 6 23.50 -8.71 -14.11
C LEU A 6 23.29 -7.53 -13.14
N LYS A 7 23.46 -7.76 -11.83
CA LYS A 7 23.38 -6.69 -10.82
C LYS A 7 24.72 -5.95 -10.75
N SER A 8 24.67 -4.62 -10.84
CA SER A 8 25.81 -3.71 -10.72
C SER A 8 25.74 -2.91 -9.43
N ARG A 9 26.86 -2.26 -9.04
CA ARG A 9 26.87 -1.31 -7.91
C ARG A 9 25.95 -0.11 -8.17
N LEU A 10 25.72 0.27 -9.43
CA LEU A 10 24.79 1.34 -9.81
C LEU A 10 23.33 0.96 -9.55
N ASP A 11 22.96 -0.33 -9.63
CA ASP A 11 21.62 -0.81 -9.25
C ASP A 11 21.35 -0.64 -7.74
N LEU A 12 22.38 -0.45 -6.92
CA LEU A 12 22.29 -0.18 -5.49
C LEU A 12 22.22 1.33 -5.16
N VAL A 13 22.61 2.21 -6.10
CA VAL A 13 22.60 3.67 -5.90
C VAL A 13 21.19 4.23 -6.03
N ARG A 14 20.39 3.68 -6.95
CA ARG A 14 18.98 4.01 -7.11
C ARG A 14 18.18 2.73 -7.31
N PRO A 15 18.02 1.91 -6.26
CA PRO A 15 17.18 0.73 -6.36
C PRO A 15 15.81 1.19 -6.84
N TYR A 16 15.22 0.44 -7.78
CA TYR A 16 13.86 0.71 -8.24
C TYR A 16 12.89 0.30 -7.11
N ILE A 17 12.84 1.13 -6.06
CA ILE A 17 12.05 0.92 -4.83
C ILE A 17 10.56 0.99 -5.16
N ALA A 18 10.19 1.77 -6.18
CA ALA A 18 8.81 1.96 -6.60
C ALA A 18 8.10 0.63 -6.92
N SER A 19 8.71 -0.27 -7.71
CA SER A 19 8.07 -1.57 -7.98
C SER A 19 7.98 -2.45 -6.76
N ARG A 20 9.00 -2.43 -5.89
CA ARG A 20 8.99 -3.22 -4.65
C ARG A 20 7.90 -2.73 -3.71
N VAL A 21 7.75 -1.41 -3.55
CA VAL A 21 6.68 -0.79 -2.76
C VAL A 21 5.33 -1.15 -3.34
N LEU A 22 5.14 -0.99 -4.65
CA LEU A 22 3.88 -1.33 -5.31
C LEU A 22 3.53 -2.80 -5.14
N SER A 23 4.49 -3.71 -5.34
CA SER A 23 4.31 -5.14 -5.13
C SER A 23 3.89 -5.47 -3.69
N ASN A 24 4.55 -4.85 -2.71
CA ASN A 24 4.23 -5.07 -1.30
C ASN A 24 2.83 -4.53 -0.94
N GLN A 25 2.48 -3.34 -1.43
CA GLN A 25 1.16 -2.75 -1.22
C GLN A 25 0.05 -3.58 -1.85
N ASN A 26 0.26 -4.09 -3.07
CA ASN A 26 -0.69 -4.98 -3.73
C ASN A 26 -0.90 -6.28 -2.94
N GLN A 27 0.18 -6.86 -2.41
CA GLN A 27 0.09 -8.06 -1.59
C GLN A 27 -0.66 -7.79 -0.27
N GLN A 28 -0.38 -6.67 0.39
CA GLN A 28 -1.12 -6.25 1.60
C GLN A 28 -2.61 -6.07 1.30
N LYS A 29 -2.96 -5.38 0.21
CA LYS A 29 -4.34 -5.19 -0.23
C LYS A 29 -5.03 -6.52 -0.53
N TYR A 30 -4.37 -7.41 -1.25
CA TYR A 30 -4.93 -8.74 -1.58
C TYR A 30 -5.32 -9.53 -0.32
N TYR A 31 -4.44 -9.62 0.67
CA TYR A 31 -4.76 -10.34 1.91
C TYR A 31 -5.81 -9.61 2.75
N HIS A 32 -5.75 -8.27 2.82
CA HIS A 32 -6.75 -7.48 3.51
C HIS A 32 -8.16 -7.71 2.92
N ASP A 33 -8.28 -7.61 1.59
CA ASP A 33 -9.55 -7.73 0.88
C ASP A 33 -10.12 -9.15 0.98
N ARG A 34 -9.27 -10.18 1.09
CA ARG A 34 -9.69 -11.57 1.31
C ARG A 34 -10.41 -11.78 2.65
N HIS A 35 -10.05 -11.03 3.69
CA HIS A 35 -10.58 -11.21 5.05
C HIS A 35 -11.58 -10.14 5.47
N THR A 36 -11.68 -9.05 4.70
CA THR A 36 -12.53 -7.92 5.04
C THR A 36 -13.96 -8.17 4.59
N LYS A 37 -14.93 -7.83 5.46
CA LYS A 37 -16.35 -7.82 5.10
C LYS A 37 -16.61 -6.72 4.07
N SER A 38 -17.45 -7.00 3.08
CA SER A 38 -17.93 -5.98 2.13
C SER A 38 -18.58 -4.83 2.89
N ARG A 39 -18.23 -3.60 2.49
CA ARG A 39 -18.82 -2.37 2.98
C ARG A 39 -19.16 -1.52 1.77
N THR A 40 -20.40 -1.07 1.70
CA THR A 40 -20.82 -0.03 0.75
C THR A 40 -20.70 1.30 1.48
N ILE A 41 -20.21 2.32 0.80
CA ILE A 41 -20.14 3.69 1.31
C ILE A 41 -20.87 4.53 0.28
N ASP A 42 -21.88 5.26 0.71
CA ASP A 42 -22.67 6.13 -0.14
C ASP A 42 -22.37 7.61 0.15
N ILE A 43 -22.82 8.47 -0.76
CA ILE A 43 -22.78 9.92 -0.56
C ILE A 43 -23.66 10.22 0.66
N ASP A 44 -23.17 11.08 1.56
CA ASP A 44 -23.75 11.44 2.86
C ASP A 44 -23.49 10.46 4.03
N ASP A 45 -22.74 9.37 3.81
CA ASP A 45 -22.27 8.54 4.93
C ASP A 45 -21.21 9.27 5.77
N THR A 46 -21.42 9.30 7.10
CA THR A 46 -20.42 9.80 8.03
C THR A 46 -19.29 8.79 8.19
N VAL A 47 -18.14 9.10 7.58
CA VAL A 47 -16.96 8.23 7.62
C VAL A 47 -15.94 8.74 8.63
N HIS A 48 -15.22 7.81 9.26
CA HIS A 48 -14.10 8.14 10.11
C HIS A 48 -12.80 7.78 9.39
N VAL A 49 -11.94 8.77 9.19
CA VAL A 49 -10.63 8.59 8.56
C VAL A 49 -9.57 8.48 9.63
N ARG A 50 -8.70 7.47 9.51
CA ARG A 50 -7.58 7.30 10.43
C ARG A 50 -6.50 8.34 10.12
N LYS A 51 -6.14 9.14 11.12
CA LYS A 51 -4.97 10.02 11.09
C LYS A 51 -3.73 9.22 11.49
N PHE A 52 -2.64 9.41 10.75
CA PHE A 52 -1.32 8.79 11.05
C PHE A 52 -0.29 9.77 11.63
N ALA A 53 -0.66 11.05 11.79
CA ALA A 53 0.14 12.06 12.47
C ALA A 53 -0.25 12.18 13.95
N LYS A 54 0.58 12.86 14.76
CA LYS A 54 0.32 13.06 16.20
C LYS A 54 -1.06 13.71 16.45
N GLY A 55 -1.75 13.29 17.52
CA GLY A 55 -3.06 13.78 17.93
C GLY A 55 -4.17 12.70 17.87
N PRO A 56 -5.46 13.10 17.81
CA PRO A 56 -6.57 12.16 17.74
C PRO A 56 -6.46 11.25 16.50
N ASN A 57 -6.65 9.95 16.72
CA ASN A 57 -6.44 8.92 15.70
C ASN A 57 -7.52 8.87 14.62
N TRP A 58 -8.72 9.38 14.88
CA TRP A 58 -9.85 9.33 13.97
C TRP A 58 -10.40 10.73 13.76
N LEU A 59 -10.59 11.09 12.50
CA LEU A 59 -11.22 12.34 12.08
C LEU A 59 -12.57 11.97 11.46
N SER A 60 -13.64 12.59 11.92
CA SER A 60 -14.95 12.50 11.27
C SER A 60 -14.94 13.34 9.99
N GLY A 61 -15.44 12.76 8.89
CA GLY A 61 -15.68 13.43 7.62
C GLY A 61 -17.16 13.54 7.32
#